data_AF-M8BK73-F1
#
_entry.id   AF-M8BK73-F1
#
_cell.length_a   1.000
_cell.length_b   1.000
_cell.length_c   1.000
_cell.angle_alpha   90.00
_cell.angle_beta   90.00
_cell.angle_gamma   90.00
#
_symmetry.space_group_name_H-M   'P 1'
#
loop_
_entity.id
_entity.type
_entity.pdbx_description
1 polymer ?
#
loop_
_entity_poly.entity_id
_entity_poly.type
_entity_poly.pdbx_seq_one_letter_code
_entity_poly.pdbx_strand_id
1 'polypeptide(L)' 'MGELIAWSRERMPHFMVPKTVVFRAELPKTSTGKMKKYVLRDLANGMGPTRGNSEM' A
#
# COMPACT_ATOMS: atom_id res chain seq x y z
N MET A 1 1.30 -4.46 11.47
CA MET A 1 1.41 -4.53 9.99
C MET A 1 0.91 -5.86 9.43
N GLY A 2 1.31 -6.99 10.01
CA GLY A 2 0.88 -8.33 9.56
C GLY A 2 -0.63 -8.57 9.58
N GLU A 3 -1.38 -7.93 10.48
CA GLU A 3 -2.84 -8.10 10.60
C GLU A 3 -3.59 -7.70 9.32
N LEU A 4 -3.23 -6.58 8.67
CA LEU A 4 -3.90 -6.12 7.45
C LEU A 4 -3.64 -7.04 6.26
N ILE A 5 -2.43 -7.61 6.21
CA ILE A 5 -2.06 -8.59 5.20
C ILE A 5 -2.76 -9.93 5.48
N ALA A 6 -2.82 -10.38 6.74
CA ALA A 6 -3.55 -11.59 7.14
C ALA A 6 -5.05 -11.47 6.84
N TRP A 7 -5.67 -10.35 7.23
CA TRP A 7 -7.05 -10.03 6.91
C TRP A 7 -7.32 -10.06 5.39
N SER A 8 -6.37 -9.54 4.60
CA SER A 8 -6.44 -9.57 3.13
C SER A 8 -6.29 -10.98 2.56
N ARG A 9 -5.39 -11.81 3.12
CA ARG A 9 -5.16 -13.21 2.70
C ARG A 9 -6.37 -14.10 2.94
N GLU A 10 -7.13 -13.83 3.99
CA GLU A 10 -8.36 -14.57 4.29
C GLU A 10 -9.52 -14.22 3.35
N ARG A 11 -9.51 -13.02 2.75
CA ARG A 11 -10.68 -12.45 2.03
C ARG A 11 -10.47 -12.30 0.53
N MET A 12 -9.23 -12.39 0.05
CA MET A 12 -8.91 -12.17 -1.36
C MET A 12 -7.92 -13.22 -1.87
N PRO A 13 -7.95 -13.52 -3.18
CA PRO A 13 -6.92 -14.36 -3.80
C PRO A 13 -5.50 -13.83 -3.53
N HIS A 14 -4.55 -14.75 -3.41
CA HIS A 14 -3.18 -14.45 -2.99
C HIS A 14 -2.46 -13.41 -3.87
N PHE A 15 -2.84 -13.28 -5.15
CA PHE A 15 -2.27 -12.31 -6.09
C PHE A 15 -2.75 -10.87 -5.89
N MET A 16 -3.85 -10.66 -5.17
CA MET A 16 -4.39 -9.32 -4.84
C MET A 16 -3.91 -8.82 -3.47
N VAL A 17 -3.29 -9.70 -2.68
CA VAL A 17 -2.80 -9.36 -1.34
C VAL A 17 -1.63 -8.38 -1.48
N PRO A 18 -1.65 -7.23 -0.79
CA PRO A 18 -0.56 -6.28 -0.84
C PRO A 18 0.71 -6.87 -0.24
N LYS A 19 1.86 -6.63 -0.89
CA LYS A 19 3.19 -7.01 -0.38
C LYS A 19 3.71 -6.05 0.69
N THR A 20 3.25 -4.80 0.66
CA THR A 20 3.69 -3.73 1.56
C THR A 20 2.53 -2.83 1.87
N VAL A 21 2.40 -2.43 3.14
CA VAL A 21 1.39 -1.50 3.63
C VAL A 21 2.12 -0.36 4.32
N VAL A 22 1.82 0.87 3.91
CA VAL A 22 2.46 2.06 4.45
C VAL A 22 1.37 3.03 4.91
N PHE A 23 1.37 3.32 6.20
CA PHE A 23 0.47 4.33 6.75
C PHE A 23 1.04 5.72 6.50
N ARG A 24 0.15 6.64 6.17
CA ARG A 24 0.44 8.06 5.97
C ARG A 24 -0.60 8.84 6.75
N ALA A 25 -0.18 9.96 7.35
CA ALA A 25 -1.10 10.87 8.03
C ALA A 25 -2.14 11.43 7.03
N GLU A 26 -1.74 11.65 5.78
CA GLU A 26 -2.62 12.15 4.72
C GLU A 26 -2.35 11.49 3.36
N LEU A 27 -3.39 11.47 2.52
CA LEU A 27 -3.31 11.01 1.14
C LEU A 27 -3.38 12.21 0.18
N PRO A 28 -2.55 12.26 -0.88
CA PRO A 28 -2.60 13.31 -1.87
C PRO A 28 -3.98 13.40 -2.54
N LYS A 29 -4.65 14.52 -2.33
CA LYS A 29 -5.98 14.81 -2.90
C LYS A 29 -5.97 16.09 -3.72
N THR A 30 -6.96 16.26 -4.60
CA THR A 30 -7.26 17.52 -5.27
C THR A 30 -7.95 18.49 -4.31
N SER A 31 -8.11 19.75 -4.72
CA SER A 31 -8.94 20.74 -4.01
C SER A 31 -10.39 20.29 -3.80
N THR A 32 -10.88 19.40 -4.66
CA THR A 32 -12.21 18.76 -4.57
C THR A 32 -12.19 17.40 -3.87
N GLY A 33 -11.08 17.01 -3.25
CA GLY A 33 -10.96 15.78 -2.45
C GLY A 33 -10.72 14.48 -3.25
N LYS A 34 -10.60 14.55 -4.59
CA LYS A 34 -10.31 13.37 -5.41
C LYS A 34 -8.88 12.89 -5.17
N MET A 35 -8.69 11.57 -5.07
CA MET A 35 -7.36 10.99 -4.87
C MET A 35 -6.47 11.17 -6.11
N LYS A 36 -5.26 11.67 -5.92
CA LYS A 36 -4.26 11.82 -6.99
C LYS A 36 -3.47 10.52 -7.18
N LYS A 37 -4.08 9.54 -7.86
CA LYS A 37 -3.49 8.21 -8.08
C LYS A 37 -2.10 8.24 -8.74
N TYR A 38 -1.83 9.20 -9.62
CA TYR A 38 -0.52 9.33 -10.28
C TYR A 38 0.59 9.67 -9.29
N VAL A 39 0.34 10.59 -8.34
CA VAL A 39 1.28 10.92 -7.26
C VAL A 39 1.53 9.70 -6.37
N LEU A 40 0.47 8.96 -6.02
CA LEU A 40 0.61 7.75 -5.21
C LEU A 40 1.45 6.67 -5.90
N ARG A 41 1.34 6.52 -7.23
CA ARG A 41 2.18 5.59 -8.01
C ARG A 41 3.64 6.05 -8.05
N ASP A 42 3.87 7.35 -8.23
CA ASP A 42 5.23 7.91 -8.23
C ASP A 42 5.92 7.71 -6.88
N LEU A 43 5.21 8.01 -5.78
CA LEU A 43 5.66 7.72 -4.43
C LEU A 43 5.95 6.22 -4.23
N ALA A 44 5.11 5.34 -4.77
CA ALA A 44 5.34 3.89 -4.70
C ALA A 44 6.58 3.44 -5.45
N ASN A 45 6.81 3.98 -6.65
CA ASN A 45 7.99 3.69 -7.45
C ASN A 45 9.28 4.18 -6.77
N GLY A 46 9.22 5.33 -6.07
CA GLY A 46 10.34 5.89 -5.33
C GLY A 46 10.74 5.12 -4.06
N MET A 47 9.89 4.22 -3.55
CA MET A 47 10.19 3.41 -2.35
C MET A 47 11.17 2.25 -2.62
N GLY A 48 11.56 2.01 -3.88
CA GLY A 48 12.46 0.92 -4.25
C GLY A 48 11.81 -0.47 -4.19
N PRO A 49 12.59 -1.55 -4.39
CA PRO A 49 12.04 -2.90 -4.37
C PRO A 49 11.45 -3.21 -2.98
N THR A 50 10.18 -3.62 -2.97
CA THR A 50 9.51 -4.06 -1.76
C THR A 50 10.19 -5.35 -1.27
N ARG A 51 11.00 -5.24 -0.20
CA ARG A 51 11.55 -6.40 0.49
C ARG A 51 10.36 -7.14 1.11
N GLY A 52 9.95 -8.24 0.49
CA GLY A 52 9.03 -9.17 1.12
C GLY A 52 9.68 -9.67 2.42
N ASN A 53 9.06 -9.35 3.55
CA ASN A 53 9.39 -9.78 4.90
C ASN A 53 10.88 -9.82 5.27
N SER A 54 11.34 -8.74 5.87
CA SER A 54 12.33 -8.83 6.96
C SER A 54 11.56 -8.71 8.27
N GLU A 55 11.81 -9.65 9.17
CA GLU A 55 11.45 -9.65 10.60
C GLU A 55 10.11 -10.30 11.02
N MET A 56 10.29 -11.56 11.46
CA MET A 56 9.49 -12.45 12.35
C MET A 56 8.09 -12.88 11.92
#